data_AF-A0A6L2P1Q0-F1
#
_entry.id   AF-A0A6L2P1Q0-F1
#
_cell.length_a   1.000
_cell.length_b   1.000
_cell.length_c   1.000
_cell.angle_alpha   90.00
_cell.angle_beta   90.00
_cell.angle_gamma   90.00
#
_symmetry.space_group_name_H-M   'P 1'
#
loop_
_entity.id
_entity.type
_entity.pdbx_description
1 polymer ?
#
loop_
_entity_poly.entity_id
_entity_poly.type
_entity_poly.pdbx_seq_one_letter_code
_entity_poly.pdbx_strand_id
1 'polypeptide(L)' 'MPGTVDFILGAARAVFQDCEIFLRKPLPGGELVLTDHRRRCLNQTGGYSFQECNITAAVDTILNQKAFLGRPWFLYAP' A
#
# COMPACT_ATOMS: atom_id res chain seq x y z
N MET A 1 9.88 -2.84 11.70
CA MET A 1 10.75 -2.01 10.82
C MET A 1 9.84 -1.34 9.80
N PRO A 2 9.80 -0.01 9.72
CA PRO A 2 8.95 0.67 8.75
C PRO A 2 9.51 0.47 7.33
N GLY A 3 8.72 -0.19 6.48
CA GLY A 3 9.02 -0.37 5.05
C GLY A 3 8.78 0.92 4.27
N THR A 4 9.33 1.02 3.07
CA THR A 4 9.26 2.26 2.27
C THR A 4 8.89 2.01 0.81
N VAL A 5 8.78 0.75 0.40
CA VAL A 5 8.26 0.34 -0.89
C VAL A 5 7.30 -0.81 -0.60
N ASP A 6 6.02 -0.60 -0.89
CA ASP A 6 4.92 -1.53 -0.70
C ASP A 6 4.71 -1.97 0.78
N PHE A 7 3.98 -1.16 1.55
CA PHE A 7 3.74 -1.39 2.98
C PHE A 7 2.84 -2.61 3.25
N ILE A 8 1.85 -2.85 2.36
CA ILE A 8 0.90 -3.95 2.45
C ILE A 8 1.02 -4.78 1.17
N LEU A 9 1.65 -5.95 1.30
CA LEU A 9 2.10 -6.80 0.21
C LEU A 9 1.45 -8.19 0.25
N GLY A 10 1.22 -8.76 -0.93
CA GLY A 10 0.83 -10.18 -1.07
C GLY A 10 -0.51 -10.38 -1.78
N ALA A 11 -1.14 -11.54 -1.57
CA ALA A 11 -2.40 -11.92 -2.20
C ALA A 11 -3.50 -12.29 -1.18
N ALA A 12 -3.38 -11.77 0.04
CA ALA A 12 -4.31 -12.08 1.13
C ALA A 12 -5.67 -11.41 0.92
N ARG A 13 -6.66 -11.85 1.70
CA ARG A 13 -7.94 -11.14 1.90
C ARG A 13 -7.88 -10.50 3.28
N ALA A 14 -7.71 -9.18 3.34
CA ALA A 14 -7.59 -8.45 4.60
C ALA A 14 -8.44 -7.18 4.59
N VAL A 15 -9.00 -6.87 5.76
CA VAL A 15 -9.70 -5.62 6.03
C VAL A 15 -8.92 -4.88 7.09
N PHE A 16 -8.54 -3.65 6.80
CA PHE A 16 -8.00 -2.69 7.73
C PHE A 16 -9.14 -1.74 8.07
N GLN A 17 -9.56 -1.73 9.34
CA GLN A 17 -10.67 -0.91 9.81
C GLN A 17 -10.20 -0.03 10.96
N ASP A 18 -10.54 1.26 10.94
CA ASP A 18 -10.18 2.23 11.98
C ASP A 18 -8.65 2.24 12.26
N CYS A 19 -7.86 2.18 11.20
CA CYS A 19 -6.40 2.11 11.27
C CYS A 19 -5.76 3.45 10.91
N GLU A 20 -4.70 3.83 11.65
CA GLU A 20 -3.77 4.87 11.23
C GLU A 20 -2.61 4.26 10.42
N ILE A 21 -2.40 4.77 9.22
CA ILE A 21 -1.39 4.30 8.28
C ILE A 21 -0.45 5.45 7.97
N PHE A 22 0.81 5.31 8.42
CA PHE A 22 1.82 6.36 8.27
C PHE A 22 2.76 6.09 7.10
N LEU A 23 2.75 7.00 6.14
CA LEU A 23 3.63 7.01 4.98
C LEU A 23 4.98 7.66 5.32
N ARG A 24 6.08 7.00 4.91
CA ARG A 24 7.45 7.49 5.08
C ARG A 24 8.13 7.71 3.74
N LYS A 25 9.08 8.64 3.68
CA LYS A 25 9.80 8.98 2.44
C LYS A 25 10.57 7.74 1.92
N PRO A 26 10.38 7.32 0.67
CA PRO A 26 11.08 6.19 0.08
C PRO A 26 12.56 6.52 -0.11
N LEU A 27 13.36 5.49 -0.38
CA LEU A 27 14.75 5.66 -0.81
C LEU A 27 14.80 6.52 -2.09
N PRO A 28 15.91 7.24 -2.35
CA PRO A 28 16.05 8.04 -3.56
C PRO A 28 15.70 7.25 -4.83
N GLY A 29 14.81 7.81 -5.66
CA GLY A 29 14.30 7.16 -6.87
C GLY A 29 13.16 6.15 -6.65
N GLY A 30 12.79 5.87 -5.40
CA GLY A 30 11.66 5.00 -5.08
C GLY A 30 10.31 5.70 -5.16
N GLU A 31 9.28 4.94 -5.52
CA GLU A 31 7.89 5.38 -5.50
C GLU A 31 7.26 5.15 -4.12
N LEU A 32 6.30 5.99 -3.75
CA LEU A 32 5.53 5.82 -2.53
C LEU A 32 4.21 5.14 -2.85
N VAL A 33 4.17 3.82 -2.67
CA VAL A 33 3.00 2.99 -2.95
C VAL A 33 2.58 2.24 -1.70
N LEU A 34 1.30 2.38 -1.31
CA LEU A 34 0.78 1.79 -0.08
C LEU A 34 0.57 0.28 -0.21
N THR A 35 -0.02 -0.17 -1.32
CA THR A 35 -0.31 -1.60 -1.56
C THR A 35 0.29 -2.13 -2.85
N ASP A 36 0.78 -3.37 -2.81
CA ASP A 36 1.09 -4.15 -4.01
C ASP A 36 0.40 -5.51 -3.88
N HIS A 37 -0.74 -5.63 -4.57
CA HIS A 37 -1.55 -6.85 -4.57
C HIS A 37 -1.08 -7.80 -5.68
N ARG A 38 -0.58 -8.97 -5.29
CA ARG A 38 0.08 -9.93 -6.18
C ARG A 38 -0.86 -11.03 -6.65
N ARG A 39 -2.07 -10.69 -7.08
CA ARG A 39 -3.00 -11.67 -7.66
C ARG A 39 -2.51 -12.12 -9.03
N ARG A 40 -2.31 -13.43 -9.21
CA ARG A 40 -1.75 -13.99 -10.46
C ARG A 40 -2.81 -14.55 -11.41
N CYS A 41 -3.98 -14.96 -10.89
CA CYS A 41 -5.05 -15.56 -11.68
C CYS A 41 -6.42 -14.96 -11.33
N LEU A 42 -7.33 -14.92 -12.30
CA LEU A 42 -8.72 -14.46 -12.12
C LEU A 42 -9.47 -15.20 -11.01
N ASN A 43 -9.16 -16.49 -10.80
CA ASN A 43 -9.84 -17.35 -9.83
C ASN A 43 -9.30 -17.22 -8.41
N GLN A 44 -8.20 -16.47 -8.19
CA GLN A 44 -7.77 -16.16 -6.84
C GLN A 44 -8.72 -15.12 -6.24
N THR A 45 -9.29 -15.44 -5.08
CA THR A 45 -10.05 -14.50 -4.27
C THR A 45 -9.12 -13.86 -3.25
N GLY A 46 -8.96 -12.54 -3.32
CA GLY A 46 -8.06 -11.78 -2.46
C GLY A 46 -8.24 -10.28 -2.71
N GLY A 47 -7.77 -9.46 -1.78
CA GLY A 47 -7.88 -8.01 -1.86
C GLY A 47 -7.69 -7.37 -0.50
N TYR A 48 -7.43 -6.07 -0.52
CA TYR A 48 -7.31 -5.24 0.67
C TYR A 48 -8.47 -4.25 0.71
N SER A 49 -9.15 -4.16 1.84
CA SER A 49 -10.16 -3.13 2.10
C SER A 49 -9.68 -2.22 3.21
N PHE A 50 -9.80 -0.92 3.01
CA PHE A 50 -9.48 0.11 3.99
C PHE A 50 -10.78 0.85 4.32
N GLN A 51 -11.24 0.72 5.56
CA GLN A 51 -12.50 1.27 6.02
C GLN A 51 -12.25 2.19 7.22
N GLU A 52 -12.67 3.46 7.12
CA GLU A 52 -12.42 4.46 8.16
C GLU A 52 -10.92 4.57 8.56
N CYS A 53 -10.02 4.34 7.60
CA CYS A 53 -8.58 4.46 7.85
C CYS A 53 -8.11 5.89 7.59
N ASN A 54 -7.18 6.36 8.43
CA ASN A 54 -6.48 7.61 8.19
C ASN A 54 -5.08 7.33 7.63
N ILE A 55 -4.82 7.78 6.39
CA ILE A 55 -3.54 7.59 5.71
C ILE A 55 -2.82 8.93 5.64
N THR A 56 -1.74 9.09 6.41
CA THR A 56 -1.04 10.38 6.56
C THR A 56 0.48 10.21 6.48
N ALA A 57 1.21 11.31 6.32
CA ALA A 57 2.67 11.29 6.44
C ALA A 57 3.08 11.10 7.90
N ALA A 58 4.14 10.34 8.15
CA ALA A 58 4.74 10.26 9.49
C ALA A 58 5.25 11.65 9.93
N VAL A 59 5.18 11.93 11.24
CA VAL A 59 5.53 13.25 11.83
C VAL A 59 6.95 13.69 11.50
N ASP A 60 7.88 12.74 11.32
CA ASP A 60 9.29 12.96 10.99
C ASP A 60 9.56 12.99 9.46
N THR A 61 8.51 13.00 8.64
CA THR A 61 8.62 12.84 7.19
C THR A 61 7.96 13.99 6.42
N ILE A 62 8.72 14.59 5.51
CA ILE A 62 8.19 15.48 4.48
C ILE A 62 8.09 14.71 3.16
N LEU A 63 6.85 14.51 2.67
CA LEU A 63 6.58 13.86 1.39
C LEU A 63 6.46 14.92 0.28
N ASN A 64 7.51 15.06 -0.52
CA ASN A 64 7.53 15.95 -1.70
C ASN A 64 7.24 15.21 -3.01
N GLN A 65 6.92 13.91 -2.94
CA GLN A 65 6.55 13.10 -4.10
C GLN A 65 5.10 12.65 -4.04
N LYS A 66 4.57 12.22 -5.19
CA LYS A 66 3.23 11.63 -5.28
C LYS A 66 3.16 10.32 -4.46
N ALA A 67 2.02 10.13 -3.83
CA ALA A 67 1.65 8.93 -3.09
C ALA A 67 0.55 8.19 -3.87
N PHE A 68 0.65 6.86 -3.95
CA PHE A 68 -0.35 6.03 -4.62
C PHE A 68 -0.89 4.97 -3.65
N LEU A 69 -2.21 4.73 -3.68
CA LEU A 69 -2.85 3.70 -2.84
C LEU A 69 -2.44 2.28 -3.23
N GLY A 70 -2.15 2.06 -4.52
CA GLY A 70 -1.62 0.80 -4.98
C GLY A 70 -1.05 0.90 -6.37
N ARG A 71 -0.33 -0.14 -6.78
CA ARG A 71 0.07 -0.38 -8.16
C ARG A 71 -0.25 -1.82 -8.56
N PRO A 72 -0.76 -2.06 -9.78
CA PRO A 72 -0.96 -3.41 -10.25
C PRO A 72 0.38 -4.02 -10.66
N TRP A 73 0.88 -5.01 -9.91
CA TRP A 73 2.08 -5.76 -10.31
C TRP A 73 1.77 -6.81 -11.38
N PHE A 74 0.53 -7.29 -11.44
CA PHE A 74 0.05 -8.26 -12.43
C PHE A 74 -1.32 -7.83 -12.99
N LEU A 75 -1.64 -8.30 -14.21
CA LEU A 75 -2.85 -7.96 -15.01
C LEU A 75 -4.19 -8.09 -14.27
N TYR A 76 -4.24 -8.81 -13.15
CA TYR A 76 -5.46 -9.10 -12.42
C TYR A 76 -5.51 -8.53 -11.01
N ALA A 77 -4.55 -7.71 -10.59
CA ALA A 77 -4.59 -7.03 -9.31
C ALA A 77 -5.79 -6.05 -9.28
N PRO A 78 -6.78 -6.23 -8.38
CA PRO A 78 -7.85 -5.27 -8.16
C PRO A 78 -7.39 -4.06 -7.34
#